data_AF-A0A2I1G351-F1
#
_entry.id   AF-A0A2I1G351-F1
#
_cell.length_a   1.000
_cell.length_b   1.000
_cell.length_c   1.000
_cell.angle_alpha   90.00
_cell.angle_beta   90.00
_cell.angle_gamma   90.00
#
_symmetry.space_group_name_H-M   'P 1'
#
loop_
_entity.id
_entity.type
_entity.pdbx_description
1 polymer ?
#
loop_
_entity_poly.entity_id
_entity_poly.type
_entity_poly.pdbx_seq_one_letter_code
_entity_poly.pdbx_strand_id
1 'polypeptide(L)'
;MLVVHPSSMPGSPQCVDNLVGEKTAHGKRLCDTQGVEDIWFIFRDLSVRAEGIFYIKFTLTYLGWQGNLNTGEFPIKMLETVCSNPFTVYTAKRFPGMIETTRLAYCFVQQGNKIPTRRDPTKRLFNEVNDDTEDTRKSKKRKVLNKSL
;
A
#
# COMPACT_ATOMS: atom_id res chain seq x y z
N MET A 1 -11.72 0.58 18.38
CA MET A 1 -12.13 1.72 19.23
C MET A 1 -13.52 2.12 18.77
N LEU A 2 -14.53 1.93 19.63
CA LEU A 2 -15.92 2.29 19.34
C LEU A 2 -16.03 3.82 19.25
N VAL A 3 -16.43 4.34 18.08
CA VAL A 3 -16.82 5.75 17.93
C VAL A 3 -18.34 5.78 17.88
N VAL A 4 -18.96 6.28 18.95
CA VAL A 4 -20.42 6.51 19.01
C VAL A 4 -20.70 7.85 18.34
N HIS A 5 -21.30 7.83 17.15
CA HIS A 5 -21.70 9.04 16.43
C HIS A 5 -23.04 9.57 16.99
N PRO A 6 -23.16 10.84 17.39
CA PRO A 6 -24.42 11.40 17.85
C PRO A 6 -25.22 11.91 16.64
N SER A 7 -26.06 11.05 16.05
CA SER A 7 -27.07 11.51 15.09
C SER A 7 -28.33 10.65 15.15
N SER A 8 -29.24 11.08 16.03
CA SER A 8 -30.70 11.08 15.94
C SER A 8 -31.40 10.22 14.87
N MET A 9 -31.32 8.89 14.95
CA MET A 9 -32.27 7.99 14.28
C MET A 9 -32.99 7.15 15.36
N PRO A 10 -34.32 6.96 15.28
CA PRO A 10 -35.01 6.00 16.13
C PRO A 10 -34.60 4.59 15.66
N GLY A 11 -33.63 4.04 16.35
CA GLY A 11 -33.01 2.74 16.09
C GLY A 11 -31.86 2.58 17.05
N SER A 12 -31.61 1.35 17.51
CA SER A 12 -30.49 1.07 18.41
C SER A 12 -29.17 1.64 17.85
N PRO A 13 -28.29 2.23 18.68
CA PRO A 13 -27.02 2.79 18.22
C PRO A 13 -26.23 1.69 17.53
N GLN A 14 -26.12 1.77 16.21
CA GLN A 14 -25.32 0.84 15.43
C GLN A 14 -23.85 1.22 15.65
N CYS A 15 -23.13 0.40 16.41
CA CYS A 15 -21.67 0.43 16.42
C CYS A 15 -21.19 0.01 15.03
N VAL A 16 -20.84 0.99 14.21
CA VAL A 16 -20.25 0.75 12.89
C VAL A 16 -18.74 0.85 12.97
N ASP A 17 -18.05 -0.03 12.26
CA ASP A 17 -16.60 0.02 12.13
C ASP A 17 -16.16 1.33 11.49
N ASN A 18 -15.33 2.09 12.21
CA ASN A 18 -14.85 3.38 11.72
C ASN A 18 -13.82 3.23 10.59
N LEU A 19 -12.93 2.23 10.68
CA LEU A 19 -12.00 1.86 9.60
C LEU A 19 -12.69 0.90 8.65
N VAL A 20 -12.70 1.20 7.35
CA VAL A 20 -13.31 0.39 6.29
C VAL A 20 -12.36 0.24 5.10
N GLY A 21 -12.69 -0.68 4.19
CA GLY A 21 -11.86 -1.04 3.04
C GLY A 21 -11.09 -2.34 3.25
N GLU A 22 -9.99 -2.50 2.51
CA GLU A 22 -9.06 -3.63 2.55
C GLU A 22 -8.12 -3.52 3.76
N LYS A 23 -8.52 -4.12 4.90
CA LYS A 23 -7.79 -4.08 6.18
C LYS A 23 -6.61 -5.04 6.27
N THR A 24 -6.41 -5.89 5.27
CA THR A 24 -5.38 -6.93 5.26
C THR A 24 -4.55 -6.80 3.98
N ALA A 25 -3.23 -6.93 4.09
CA ALA A 25 -2.34 -6.99 2.95
C ALA A 25 -1.42 -8.21 3.08
N HIS A 26 -1.07 -8.83 1.96
CA HIS A 26 -0.02 -9.84 1.90
C HIS A 26 1.33 -9.19 1.60
N GLY A 27 2.40 -9.79 2.12
CA GLY A 27 3.77 -9.35 1.84
C GLY A 27 4.12 -9.56 0.38
N LYS A 28 4.74 -8.56 -0.23
CA LYS A 28 5.21 -8.57 -1.62
C LYS A 28 6.69 -8.26 -1.66
N ARG A 29 7.45 -9.02 -2.43
CA ARG A 29 8.84 -8.68 -2.76
C ARG A 29 8.84 -7.52 -3.75
N LEU A 30 9.37 -6.38 -3.34
CA LEU A 30 9.46 -5.17 -4.15
C LEU A 30 10.80 -4.49 -3.92
N CYS A 31 11.31 -3.83 -4.94
CA CYS A 31 12.45 -2.93 -4.82
C CYS A 31 12.00 -1.54 -4.40
N ASP A 32 12.74 -0.89 -3.51
CA ASP A 32 12.50 0.49 -3.13
C ASP A 32 13.04 1.49 -4.19
N THR A 33 13.04 2.78 -3.85
CA THR A 33 13.54 3.85 -4.75
C THR A 33 15.06 3.79 -5.02
N GLN A 34 15.81 3.00 -4.26
CA GLN A 34 17.25 2.78 -4.42
C GLN A 34 17.55 1.43 -5.07
N GLY A 35 16.51 0.68 -5.46
CA GLY A 35 16.65 -0.65 -6.06
C GLY A 35 16.89 -1.77 -5.03
N VAL A 36 16.77 -1.49 -3.73
CA VAL A 36 16.94 -2.49 -2.67
C VAL A 36 15.67 -3.32 -2.54
N GLU A 37 15.79 -4.65 -2.67
CA GLU A 37 14.66 -5.58 -2.56
C GLU A 37 14.33 -5.89 -1.09
N ASP A 38 13.06 -5.78 -0.72
CA ASP A 38 12.54 -6.17 0.59
C ASP A 38 11.08 -6.64 0.51
N ILE A 39 10.49 -7.05 1.64
CA ILE A 39 9.09 -7.44 1.78
C ILE A 39 8.26 -6.23 2.22
N TRP A 40 7.34 -5.82 1.33
CA TRP A 40 6.46 -4.68 1.54
C TRP A 40 5.00 -5.10 1.67
N PHE A 41 4.27 -4.41 2.53
CA PHE A 41 2.82 -4.56 2.72
C PHE A 41 2.14 -3.25 2.28
N ILE A 42 1.28 -3.32 1.27
CA ILE A 42 0.64 -2.13 0.68
C ILE A 42 -0.86 -2.12 1.02
N PHE A 43 -1.27 -1.16 1.82
CA PHE A 43 -2.67 -0.89 2.16
C PHE A 43 -3.21 0.25 1.29
N ARG A 44 -3.80 -0.10 0.16
CA ARG A 44 -4.21 0.84 -0.90
C ARG A 44 -5.65 1.33 -0.77
N ASP A 45 -6.47 0.61 -0.02
CA ASP A 45 -7.90 0.88 0.12
C ASP A 45 -8.26 0.89 1.60
N LEU A 46 -7.90 1.98 2.28
CA LEU A 46 -8.31 2.24 3.66
C LEU A 46 -9.06 3.56 3.72
N SER A 47 -10.18 3.58 4.42
CA SER A 47 -10.97 4.78 4.69
C SER A 47 -11.43 4.82 6.13
N VAL A 48 -11.54 6.02 6.69
CA VAL A 48 -12.04 6.27 8.04
C VAL A 48 -13.30 7.13 7.95
N ARG A 49 -14.38 6.72 8.64
CA ARG A 49 -15.69 7.37 8.52
C ARG A 49 -15.86 8.60 9.40
N ALA A 50 -15.28 8.59 10.59
CA ALA A 50 -15.40 9.64 11.59
C ALA A 50 -14.19 10.59 11.53
N GLU A 51 -14.46 11.90 11.64
CA GLU A 51 -13.41 12.89 11.80
C GLU A 51 -12.64 12.70 13.12
N GLY A 52 -11.38 13.11 13.14
CA GLY A 52 -10.53 13.02 14.32
C GLY A 52 -9.08 12.70 14.01
N ILE A 53 -8.28 12.52 15.06
CA ILE A 53 -6.87 12.13 14.96
C ILE A 53 -6.76 10.66 15.33
N PHE A 54 -6.17 9.87 14.44
CA PHE A 54 -6.04 8.43 14.60
C PHE A 54 -4.62 7.97 14.29
N TYR A 55 -4.29 6.76 14.70
CA TYR A 55 -3.15 6.00 14.21
C TYR A 55 -3.66 4.64 13.72
N ILE A 56 -2.98 4.04 12.74
CA ILE A 56 -3.26 2.67 12.30
C ILE A 56 -2.30 1.74 13.02
N LYS A 57 -2.83 0.71 13.67
CA LYS A 57 -2.04 -0.38 14.24
C LYS A 57 -1.96 -1.51 13.23
N PHE A 58 -0.76 -1.81 12.78
CA PHE A 58 -0.46 -2.95 11.90
C PHE A 58 0.00 -4.12 12.74
N THR A 59 -0.56 -5.29 12.48
CA THR A 59 -0.19 -6.53 13.16
C THR A 59 0.27 -7.53 12.12
N LEU A 60 1.51 -8.01 12.26
CA LEU A 60 2.07 -9.05 11.41
C LEU A 60 1.71 -10.41 11.99
N THR A 61 1.05 -11.22 11.18
CA THR A 61 0.56 -12.53 11.59
C THR A 61 1.18 -13.62 10.73
N TYR A 62 1.71 -14.66 11.37
CA TYR A 62 2.21 -15.84 10.69
C TYR A 62 1.07 -16.83 10.45
N LEU A 63 0.72 -17.05 9.19
CA LEU A 63 -0.39 -17.94 8.78
C LEU A 63 0.05 -19.38 8.47
N GLY A 64 1.36 -19.65 8.45
CA GLY A 64 1.94 -20.94 8.09
C GLY A 64 3.00 -20.86 6.99
N TRP A 65 3.61 -22.00 6.68
CA TRP A 65 4.70 -22.13 5.70
C TRP A 65 4.51 -23.41 4.87
N GLN A 66 4.89 -23.37 3.58
CA GLN A 66 4.90 -24.52 2.66
C GLN A 66 3.60 -25.34 2.60
N GLY A 67 2.46 -24.69 2.37
CA GLY A 67 1.18 -25.37 2.14
C GLY A 67 0.44 -25.80 3.40
N ASN A 68 1.08 -25.75 4.57
CA ASN A 68 0.41 -25.89 5.87
C ASN A 68 -0.15 -24.53 6.32
N LEU A 69 -1.19 -24.07 5.64
CA LEU A 69 -2.01 -22.93 6.09
C LEU A 69 -2.95 -23.43 7.20
N ASN A 70 -3.08 -22.68 8.29
CA ASN A 70 -3.84 -23.12 9.47
C ASN A 70 -3.36 -24.48 10.00
N THR A 71 -2.16 -24.55 10.56
CA THR A 71 -1.59 -25.75 11.20
C THR A 71 -2.44 -26.35 12.34
N GLY A 72 -3.64 -25.82 12.60
CA GLY A 72 -4.49 -26.19 13.73
C GLY A 72 -3.97 -25.65 15.07
N GLU A 73 -2.80 -25.03 15.08
CA GLU A 73 -2.23 -24.34 16.23
C GLU A 73 -2.96 -23.01 16.43
N PHE A 74 -4.02 -23.07 17.24
CA PHE A 74 -4.69 -21.90 17.77
C PHE A 74 -4.08 -21.51 19.13
N PRO A 75 -3.81 -20.21 19.38
CA PRO A 75 -4.10 -19.06 18.52
C PRO A 75 -3.06 -18.83 17.40
N ILE A 76 -3.51 -18.23 16.29
CA ILE A 76 -2.64 -17.79 15.19
C ILE A 76 -1.53 -16.90 15.77
N LYS A 77 -0.26 -17.25 15.50
CA LYS A 77 0.88 -16.55 16.07
C LYS A 77 0.99 -15.13 15.50
N MET A 78 0.77 -14.14 16.36
CA MET A 78 1.11 -12.75 16.11
C MET A 78 2.63 -12.59 16.27
N LEU A 79 3.29 -12.16 15.21
CA LEU A 79 4.75 -11.99 15.22
C LEU A 79 5.14 -10.65 15.82
N GLU A 80 4.54 -9.57 15.33
CA GLU A 80 4.94 -8.21 15.71
C GLU A 80 3.77 -7.24 15.51
N THR A 81 3.82 -6.08 16.17
CA THR A 81 2.83 -5.01 15.99
C THR A 81 3.49 -3.65 15.99
N VAL A 82 3.10 -2.78 15.06
CA VAL A 82 3.62 -1.42 14.94
C VAL A 82 2.47 -0.43 14.72
N CYS A 83 2.63 0.80 15.19
CA CYS A 83 1.67 1.88 14.98
C CYS A 83 2.22 2.88 13.96
N SER A 84 1.34 3.39 13.09
CA SER A 84 1.67 4.54 12.24
C SER A 84 1.86 5.81 13.07
N ASN A 85 2.45 6.82 12.45
CA ASN A 85 2.31 8.19 12.95
C ASN A 85 0.82 8.59 12.98
N PRO A 86 0.42 9.50 13.88
CA PRO A 86 -0.92 10.05 13.89
C PRO A 86 -1.26 10.75 12.57
N PHE A 87 -2.50 10.61 12.11
CA PHE A 87 -3.04 11.31 10.95
C PHE A 87 -4.42 11.88 11.26
N THR A 88 -4.81 12.94 10.55
CA THR A 88 -6.09 13.63 10.75
C THR A 88 -7.07 13.24 9.66
N VAL A 89 -8.28 12.86 10.08
CA VAL A 89 -9.44 12.67 9.22
C VAL A 89 -10.29 13.93 9.29
N TYR A 90 -10.42 14.61 8.16
CA TYR A 90 -11.09 15.90 8.07
C TYR A 90 -12.53 15.74 7.60
N THR A 91 -13.42 16.65 8.04
CA THR A 91 -14.66 16.92 7.29
C THR A 91 -14.35 17.37 5.87
N ALA A 92 -15.31 17.21 4.95
CA ALA A 92 -15.20 17.74 3.59
C ALA A 92 -14.84 19.24 3.54
N LYS A 93 -15.38 20.07 4.44
CA LYS A 93 -15.10 21.52 4.49
C LYS A 93 -13.68 21.87 4.91
N ARG A 94 -13.05 21.03 5.73
CA ARG A 94 -11.71 21.26 6.31
C ARG A 94 -10.62 20.44 5.61
N PHE A 95 -10.99 19.67 4.58
CA PHE A 95 -10.07 18.78 3.91
C PHE A 95 -9.03 19.58 3.11
N PRO A 96 -7.72 19.45 3.41
CA PRO A 96 -6.68 20.24 2.76
C PRO A 96 -6.39 19.80 1.31
N GLY A 97 -7.09 18.78 0.82
CA GLY A 97 -6.83 18.15 -0.47
C GLY A 97 -6.05 16.84 -0.31
N MET A 98 -5.98 16.10 -1.42
CA MET A 98 -5.25 14.83 -1.48
C MET A 98 -3.75 15.10 -1.58
N ILE A 99 -2.95 14.30 -0.89
CA ILE A 99 -1.49 14.32 -1.07
C ILE A 99 -1.10 13.81 -2.45
N GLU A 100 0.00 14.35 -2.99
CA GLU A 100 0.59 13.83 -4.22
C GLU A 100 1.16 12.42 -4.02
N THR A 101 1.19 11.63 -5.09
CA THR A 101 1.79 10.31 -5.01
C THR A 101 3.30 10.43 -4.73
N THR A 102 3.76 9.74 -3.68
CA THR A 102 5.17 9.77 -3.28
C THR A 102 6.05 9.01 -4.27
N ARG A 103 7.37 9.27 -4.25
CA ARG A 103 8.36 8.53 -5.05
C ARG A 103 8.29 7.03 -4.84
N LEU A 104 8.16 6.60 -3.58
CA LEU A 104 8.08 5.19 -3.22
C LEU A 104 6.81 4.55 -3.79
N ALA A 105 5.67 5.23 -3.69
CA ALA A 105 4.42 4.75 -4.28
C ALA A 105 4.52 4.65 -5.81
N TYR A 106 5.14 5.62 -6.49
CA TYR A 106 5.41 5.55 -7.93
C TYR A 106 6.31 4.37 -8.30
N CYS A 107 7.39 4.13 -7.53
CA CYS A 107 8.28 2.99 -7.73
C CYS A 107 7.52 1.65 -7.64
N PHE A 108 6.60 1.52 -6.68
CA PHE A 108 5.77 0.31 -6.57
C PHE A 108 4.74 0.17 -7.68
N VAL A 109 4.21 1.28 -8.22
CA VAL A 109 3.33 1.27 -9.41
C VAL A 109 4.09 0.77 -10.63
N GLN A 110 5.33 1.21 -10.85
CA GLN A 110 6.18 0.73 -11.94
C GLN A 110 6.45 -0.78 -11.85
N GLN A 111 6.43 -1.35 -10.64
CA GLN A 111 6.55 -2.79 -10.38
C GLN A 111 5.20 -3.54 -10.47
N GLY A 112 4.13 -2.91 -10.97
CA GLY A 112 2.84 -3.55 -11.24
C GLY A 112 1.81 -3.44 -10.11
N ASN A 113 2.07 -2.68 -9.04
CA ASN A 113 1.08 -2.47 -7.99
C ASN A 113 0.05 -1.41 -8.39
N LYS A 114 -1.23 -1.72 -8.18
CA LYS A 114 -2.35 -0.84 -8.55
C LYS A 114 -2.59 0.25 -7.49
N ILE A 115 -1.65 1.17 -7.31
CA ILE A 115 -1.80 2.30 -6.38
C ILE A 115 -2.39 3.50 -7.16
N PRO A 116 -3.46 4.17 -6.68
CA PRO A 116 -3.98 5.37 -7.33
C PRO A 116 -2.89 6.45 -7.44
N THR A 117 -2.63 6.92 -8.65
CA THR A 117 -1.65 7.98 -8.90
C THR A 117 -2.34 9.34 -9.05
N ARG A 118 -1.77 10.36 -8.42
CA ARG A 118 -2.18 11.76 -8.51
C ARG A 118 -0.93 12.59 -8.81
N ARG A 119 -1.01 13.44 -9.83
CA ARG A 119 0.05 14.39 -10.18
C ARG A 119 -0.41 15.79 -9.79
N ASP A 120 0.46 16.52 -9.11
CA ASP A 120 0.30 17.96 -8.97
C ASP A 120 0.83 18.62 -10.27
N PRO A 121 -0.01 19.29 -11.07
CA PRO A 121 0.41 19.92 -12.31
C PRO A 121 1.44 21.05 -12.09
N THR A 122 1.58 21.56 -10.86
CA THR A 122 2.54 22.62 -10.52
C THR A 122 3.94 22.10 -10.18
N LYS A 123 4.09 20.80 -9.87
CA LYS A 123 5.38 20.18 -9.54
C LYS A 123 5.84 19.28 -10.68
N ARG A 124 6.77 19.79 -11.51
CA ARG A 124 7.54 18.97 -12.46
C ARG A 124 8.58 18.16 -11.69
N LEU A 125 8.19 17.09 -11.02
CA LEU A 125 9.14 16.19 -10.38
C LEU A 125 8.93 14.76 -10.86
N PHE A 126 10.06 14.08 -11.09
CA PHE A 126 10.24 12.68 -11.53
C PHE A 126 10.45 12.42 -13.02
N ASN A 127 11.27 13.24 -13.69
CA ASN A 127 11.88 12.88 -14.99
C ASN A 127 13.34 12.38 -14.89
N GLU A 128 13.85 12.07 -13.70
CA GLU A 128 15.29 11.72 -13.53
C GLU A 128 15.55 10.33 -12.95
N VAL A 129 14.60 9.39 -13.04
CA VAL A 129 14.89 7.98 -12.71
C VAL A 129 14.30 7.10 -13.81
N ASN A 130 15.16 6.81 -14.81
CA ASN A 130 15.11 5.73 -15.82
C ASN A 130 15.26 6.19 -17.29
N ASP A 131 16.41 6.75 -17.65
CA ASP A 131 16.89 6.78 -19.06
C ASP A 131 18.02 5.75 -19.33
N ASP A 132 18.39 4.89 -18.36
CA ASP A 132 19.57 4.01 -18.50
C ASP A 132 19.28 2.50 -18.64
N THR A 133 18.04 2.07 -18.94
CA THR A 133 17.76 0.62 -19.08
C THR A 133 17.23 0.15 -20.43
N GLU A 134 17.26 0.98 -21.49
CA GLU A 134 16.74 0.57 -22.81
C GLU A 134 17.77 0.09 -23.87
N ASP A 135 19.02 -0.24 -23.54
CA ASP A 135 19.99 -0.62 -24.60
C ASP A 135 20.81 -1.92 -24.44
N THR A 136 20.48 -2.83 -23.52
CA THR A 136 21.21 -4.14 -23.43
C THR A 136 20.41 -5.37 -23.85
N ARG A 137 19.12 -5.27 -24.18
CA ARG A 137 18.30 -6.44 -24.59
C ARG A 137 18.17 -6.66 -26.11
N LYS A 138 18.48 -5.66 -26.95
CA LYS A 138 18.41 -5.81 -28.42
C LYS A 138 19.68 -6.42 -29.05
N SER A 139 20.82 -6.42 -28.36
CA SER A 139 22.11 -6.87 -28.94
C SER A 139 22.30 -8.40 -28.98
N LYS A 140 21.63 -9.17 -28.10
CA LYS A 140 21.80 -10.64 -28.08
C LYS A 140 20.99 -11.41 -29.12
N LYS A 141 19.91 -10.83 -29.69
CA LYS A 141 19.06 -11.54 -30.66
C LYS A 141 19.53 -11.45 -32.11
N ARG A 142 20.47 -10.54 -32.43
CA ARG A 142 21.01 -10.35 -33.79
C ARG A 142 22.28 -11.15 -34.08
N LYS A 143 23.00 -11.64 -33.06
CA LYS A 143 24.22 -12.44 -33.26
C LYS A 143 23.98 -13.94 -33.50
N VAL A 144 22.77 -14.45 -33.26
CA VAL A 144 22.49 -15.89 -33.40
C VAL A 144 21.94 -16.27 -34.78
N LEU A 145 21.44 -15.31 -35.59
CA LEU A 145 20.80 -15.62 -36.87
C LEU A 145 21.73 -15.55 -38.11
N ASN A 146 22.98 -15.09 -37.98
CA ASN A 146 23.90 -14.94 -39.12
C ASN A 146 25.11 -15.89 -39.07
N LYS A 147 24.95 -17.08 -38.52
CA LYS A 147 25.99 -18.12 -38.56
C LYS A 147 25.41 -19.47 -38.97
N SER A 148 24.91 -19.53 -40.20
CA SER A 148 24.66 -20.78 -40.94
C SER A 148 24.55 -20.45 -42.43
N LEU A 149 25.71 -20.43 -43.09
CA LEU A 149 26.00 -20.87 -44.47
C LEU A 149 27.51 -20.80 -44.65
#